data_AF-A0A1W9J648-F1
#
_entry.id   AF-A0A1W9J648-F1
#
_cell.length_a   1.000
_cell.length_b   1.000
_cell.length_c   1.000
_cell.angle_alpha   90.00
_cell.angle_beta   90.00
_cell.angle_gamma   90.00
#
_symmetry.space_group_name_H-M   'P 1'
#
loop_
_entity.id
_entity.type
_entity.pdbx_description
1 polymer ?
#
loop_
_entity_poly.entity_id
_entity_poly.type
_entity_poly.pdbx_seq_one_letter_code
_entity_poly.pdbx_strand_id
1 'polypeptide(L)'
;MAVGLLSVTLLLTLLNAPAGAAGPCTCKDLDKIKENLDRAATSEEIWKYIFAWARETYRDVDLPKTNDDLNQKFVQLKNAPASKWYDLIKEGPVKEKKSLRKVAGLSEKGEPVVDEDFQSSNCDDIIEAEKEHERKHKDFYLSFPQVFDVLMTSRLQRLRAESEVESYRAQKTFLEKKYADLKLKCLPKEDPSIKQQLQNDVAQRERLNQAENRIRMLGGGPTGK
;
A
#
# COMPACT_ATOMS: atom_id res chain seq x y z
N MET A 1 18.95 -28.33 56.19
CA MET A 1 19.48 -28.03 54.84
C MET A 1 18.34 -28.21 53.86
N ALA A 2 17.84 -27.12 53.28
CA ALA A 2 16.92 -27.15 52.14
C ALA A 2 17.23 -25.90 51.31
N VAL A 3 18.12 -26.09 50.34
CA VAL A 3 18.50 -25.10 49.34
C VAL A 3 17.58 -25.29 48.14
N GLY A 4 17.03 -24.18 47.64
CA GLY A 4 16.74 -24.02 46.21
C GLY A 4 15.37 -24.51 45.74
N LEU A 5 14.37 -23.62 45.78
CA LEU A 5 13.13 -23.77 44.99
C LEU A 5 12.49 -22.42 44.66
N LEU A 6 13.31 -21.39 44.40
CA LEU A 6 12.82 -20.04 44.05
C LEU A 6 13.39 -19.48 42.73
N SER A 7 14.12 -20.29 41.95
CA SER A 7 14.79 -19.81 40.74
C SER A 7 14.19 -20.30 39.41
N VAL A 8 13.09 -21.07 39.43
CA VAL A 8 12.53 -21.68 38.20
C VAL A 8 11.35 -20.90 37.62
N THR A 9 10.70 -20.03 38.38
CA THR A 9 9.53 -19.28 37.91
C THR A 9 9.84 -18.01 37.10
N LEU A 10 11.10 -17.56 37.06
CA LEU A 10 11.48 -16.34 36.33
C LEU A 10 11.91 -16.59 34.88
N LEU A 11 12.13 -17.85 34.45
CA LEU A 11 12.53 -18.17 33.08
C LEU A 11 11.37 -18.34 32.08
N LEU A 12 10.13 -18.45 32.56
CA LEU A 12 8.97 -18.74 31.71
C LEU A 12 8.24 -17.47 31.22
N THR A 13 8.58 -16.28 31.70
CA THR A 13 8.00 -15.02 31.24
C THR A 13 8.78 -14.35 30.09
N LEU A 14 9.91 -14.92 29.66
CA LEU A 14 10.71 -14.40 28.54
C LEU A 14 10.36 -14.99 27.16
N LEU A 15 9.48 -15.98 27.09
CA LEU A 15 9.14 -16.68 25.85
C LEU A 15 7.87 -16.17 25.15
N ASN A 16 7.20 -15.17 25.72
CA ASN A 16 6.10 -14.44 25.07
C ASN A 16 6.46 -12.96 24.94
N ALA A 17 7.66 -12.65 24.42
CA ALA A 17 7.84 -11.35 23.80
C ALA A 17 6.94 -11.36 22.55
N PRO A 18 5.87 -10.53 22.47
CA PRO A 18 5.23 -10.31 21.18
C PRO A 18 6.35 -9.91 20.23
N ALA A 19 6.42 -10.53 19.04
CA ALA A 19 7.40 -10.18 18.03
C ALA A 19 7.29 -8.67 17.77
N GLY A 20 8.14 -7.91 18.45
CA GLY A 20 8.17 -6.46 18.34
C GLY A 20 8.49 -6.16 16.90
N ALA A 21 7.83 -5.15 16.35
CA ALA A 21 8.27 -4.57 15.08
C ALA A 21 9.80 -4.37 15.13
N ALA A 22 10.49 -4.50 13.98
CA ALA A 22 11.96 -4.47 13.94
C ALA A 22 12.57 -3.14 14.44
N GLY A 23 11.73 -2.17 14.80
CA GLY A 23 12.09 -0.90 15.39
C GLY A 23 12.16 0.21 14.33
N PRO A 24 12.61 1.41 14.72
CA PRO A 24 12.67 2.54 13.81
C PRO A 24 13.63 2.25 12.66
N CYS A 25 13.27 2.71 11.46
CA CYS A 25 14.13 2.53 10.28
C CYS A 25 15.49 3.23 10.45
N THR A 26 16.53 2.54 10.00
CA THR A 26 17.93 2.96 10.05
C THR A 26 18.50 3.11 8.65
N CYS A 27 19.72 3.61 8.52
CA CYS A 27 20.37 3.76 7.21
C CYS A 27 20.56 2.47 6.43
N LYS A 28 20.53 1.32 7.10
CA LYS A 28 20.58 0.00 6.45
C LYS A 28 19.27 -0.36 5.74
N ASP A 29 18.18 0.32 6.07
CA ASP A 29 16.84 0.07 5.53
C ASP A 29 16.51 0.93 4.31
N LEU A 30 17.45 1.79 3.85
CA LEU A 30 17.23 2.69 2.71
C LEU A 30 16.80 1.94 1.44
N ASP A 31 17.50 0.86 1.09
CA ASP A 31 17.18 0.06 -0.09
C ASP A 31 15.82 -0.61 0.07
N LYS A 32 15.52 -1.12 1.27
CA LYS A 32 14.24 -1.77 1.55
C LYS A 32 13.05 -0.81 1.51
N ILE A 33 13.21 0.42 2.01
CA ILE A 33 12.19 1.47 1.86
C ILE A 33 12.00 1.80 0.37
N LYS A 34 13.09 1.90 -0.40
CA LYS A 34 13.01 2.17 -1.84
C LYS A 34 12.29 1.06 -2.60
N GLU A 35 12.56 -0.21 -2.29
CA GLU A 35 11.85 -1.36 -2.86
C GLU A 35 10.35 -1.31 -2.56
N ASN A 36 9.97 -0.99 -1.31
CA ASN A 36 8.56 -0.85 -0.93
C ASN A 36 7.90 0.35 -1.61
N LEU A 37 8.63 1.46 -1.77
CA LEU A 37 8.16 2.62 -2.51
C LEU A 37 7.91 2.27 -3.99
N ASP A 38 8.84 1.57 -4.64
CA ASP A 38 8.69 1.13 -6.03
C ASP A 38 7.55 0.14 -6.20
N ARG A 39 7.36 -0.76 -5.22
CA ARG A 39 6.20 -1.66 -5.18
C ARG A 39 4.89 -0.88 -5.08
N ALA A 40 4.81 0.12 -4.19
CA ALA A 40 3.61 0.94 -4.04
C ALA A 40 3.32 1.76 -5.31
N ALA A 41 4.34 2.37 -5.91
CA ALA A 41 4.23 3.12 -7.16
C ALA A 41 3.74 2.23 -8.32
N THR A 42 4.34 1.05 -8.49
CA THR A 42 3.94 0.09 -9.52
C THR A 42 2.51 -0.39 -9.28
N SER A 43 2.14 -0.65 -8.02
CA SER A 43 0.80 -1.11 -7.67
C SER A 43 -0.26 -0.03 -7.92
N GLU A 44 0.04 1.24 -7.62
CA GLU A 44 -0.82 2.39 -7.96
C GLU A 44 -1.11 2.41 -9.47
N GLU A 45 -0.09 2.29 -10.31
CA GLU A 45 -0.24 2.29 -11.76
C GLU A 45 -1.04 1.08 -12.26
N ILE A 46 -0.77 -0.12 -11.76
CA ILE A 46 -1.56 -1.31 -12.11
C ILE A 46 -3.04 -1.09 -11.79
N TRP A 47 -3.35 -0.56 -10.60
CA TRP A 47 -4.73 -0.31 -10.21
C TRP A 47 -5.38 0.82 -11.01
N LYS A 48 -4.64 1.79 -11.56
CA LYS A 48 -5.18 2.76 -12.52
C LYS A 48 -5.66 2.08 -13.81
N TYR A 49 -4.91 1.11 -14.33
CA TYR A 49 -5.35 0.30 -15.49
C TYR A 49 -6.60 -0.52 -15.17
N ILE A 50 -6.63 -1.16 -14.00
CA ILE A 50 -7.78 -1.95 -13.56
C ILE A 50 -9.01 -1.05 -13.34
N PHE A 51 -8.83 0.14 -12.79
CA PHE A 51 -9.89 1.12 -12.61
C PHE A 51 -10.44 1.61 -13.95
N ALA A 52 -9.58 1.91 -14.93
CA ALA A 52 -10.00 2.27 -16.28
C ALA A 52 -10.81 1.14 -16.93
N TRP A 53 -10.40 -0.12 -16.74
CA TRP A 53 -11.13 -1.29 -17.20
C TRP A 53 -12.49 -1.44 -16.52
N ALA A 54 -12.56 -1.35 -15.19
CA ALA A 54 -13.82 -1.37 -14.44
C ALA A 54 -14.79 -0.22 -14.80
N ARG A 55 -14.25 0.89 -15.32
CA ARG A 55 -15.00 2.04 -15.83
C ARG A 55 -15.46 1.94 -17.27
N GLU A 56 -15.33 0.77 -17.91
CA GLU A 56 -15.71 0.58 -19.32
C GLU A 56 -14.94 1.47 -20.30
N THR A 57 -13.71 1.86 -19.95
CA THR A 57 -12.89 2.74 -20.81
C THR A 57 -12.42 2.00 -22.07
N TYR A 58 -12.29 0.67 -22.00
CA TYR A 58 -11.92 -0.17 -23.14
C TYR A 58 -13.18 -0.78 -23.75
N ARG A 59 -13.49 -0.41 -25.00
CA ARG A 59 -14.64 -0.96 -25.73
C ARG A 59 -14.45 -2.44 -26.02
N ASP A 60 -15.55 -3.18 -26.02
CA ASP A 60 -15.61 -4.59 -26.41
C ASP A 60 -14.72 -5.52 -25.55
N VAL A 61 -14.39 -5.08 -24.32
CA VAL A 61 -13.68 -5.89 -23.33
C VAL A 61 -14.67 -6.34 -22.26
N ASP A 62 -14.68 -7.64 -21.97
CA ASP A 62 -15.45 -8.18 -20.85
C ASP A 62 -15.05 -7.50 -19.55
N LEU A 63 -16.02 -6.96 -18.83
CA LEU A 63 -15.80 -6.26 -17.55
C LEU A 63 -15.56 -7.26 -16.41
N PRO A 64 -14.86 -6.84 -15.35
CA PRO A 64 -14.82 -7.62 -14.13
C PRO A 64 -16.24 -7.84 -13.61
N LYS A 65 -16.51 -9.01 -13.02
CA LYS A 65 -17.80 -9.34 -12.39
C LYS A 65 -17.67 -9.50 -10.88
N THR A 66 -16.44 -9.72 -10.40
CA THR A 66 -16.15 -10.05 -9.01
C THR A 66 -14.90 -9.32 -8.49
N ASN A 67 -14.74 -9.27 -7.16
CA ASN A 67 -13.48 -8.87 -6.52
C ASN A 67 -12.31 -9.77 -6.96
N ASP A 68 -12.58 -11.05 -7.17
CA ASP A 68 -11.59 -11.99 -7.68
C ASP A 68 -11.06 -11.57 -9.04
N ASP A 69 -11.91 -11.13 -9.98
CA ASP A 69 -11.45 -10.71 -11.31
C ASP A 69 -10.49 -9.53 -11.23
N LEU A 70 -10.77 -8.56 -10.34
CA LEU A 70 -9.90 -7.42 -10.08
C LEU A 70 -8.55 -7.87 -9.49
N ASN A 71 -8.58 -8.73 -8.46
CA ASN A 71 -7.38 -9.22 -7.80
C ASN A 71 -6.52 -10.11 -8.73
N GLN A 72 -7.14 -10.97 -9.53
CA GLN A 72 -6.43 -11.81 -10.50
C GLN A 72 -5.82 -10.97 -11.61
N LYS A 73 -6.52 -9.92 -12.05
CA LYS A 73 -5.93 -8.97 -13.01
C LYS A 73 -4.73 -8.25 -12.41
N PHE A 74 -4.81 -7.81 -11.15
CA PHE A 74 -3.65 -7.26 -10.45
C PHE A 74 -2.46 -8.22 -10.43
N VAL A 75 -2.69 -9.50 -10.11
CA VAL A 75 -1.64 -10.53 -10.13
C VAL A 75 -1.05 -10.72 -11.54
N GLN A 76 -1.89 -10.77 -12.58
CA GLN A 76 -1.43 -10.92 -13.97
C GLN A 76 -0.54 -9.74 -14.38
N LEU A 77 -0.98 -8.52 -14.08
CA LEU A 77 -0.25 -7.29 -14.45
C LEU A 77 1.04 -7.13 -13.65
N LYS A 78 1.02 -7.43 -12.34
CA LYS A 78 2.22 -7.39 -11.47
C LYS A 78 3.34 -8.30 -11.96
N ASN A 79 2.99 -9.43 -12.57
CA ASN A 79 3.96 -10.40 -13.09
C ASN A 79 4.29 -10.21 -14.58
N ALA A 80 3.80 -9.13 -15.20
CA ALA A 80 4.04 -8.80 -16.60
C ALA A 80 4.79 -7.48 -16.74
N PRO A 81 5.63 -7.31 -17.78
CA PRO A 81 6.22 -6.02 -18.08
C PRO A 81 5.14 -5.00 -18.44
N ALA A 82 5.34 -3.74 -18.05
CA ALA A 82 4.38 -2.66 -18.25
C ALA A 82 3.92 -2.48 -19.71
N SER A 83 4.82 -2.78 -20.68
CA SER A 83 4.51 -2.74 -22.11
C SER A 83 3.39 -3.70 -22.54
N LYS A 84 3.09 -4.74 -21.75
CA LYS A 84 2.03 -5.72 -22.05
C LYS A 84 0.72 -5.44 -21.31
N TRP A 85 0.68 -4.49 -20.39
CA TRP A 85 -0.48 -4.33 -19.50
C TRP A 85 -1.77 -4.02 -20.25
N TYR A 86 -1.70 -3.16 -21.28
CA TYR A 86 -2.85 -2.82 -22.10
C TYR A 86 -3.43 -4.04 -22.83
N ASP A 87 -2.57 -4.87 -23.43
CA ASP A 87 -3.00 -6.09 -24.13
C ASP A 87 -3.63 -7.08 -23.15
N LEU A 88 -3.02 -7.26 -21.97
CA LEU A 88 -3.56 -8.14 -20.91
C LEU A 88 -4.90 -7.65 -20.35
N ILE A 89 -5.14 -6.34 -20.31
CA ILE A 89 -6.45 -5.79 -19.93
C ILE A 89 -7.51 -6.16 -20.98
N LYS A 90 -7.17 -6.07 -22.27
CA LYS A 90 -8.09 -6.42 -23.37
C LYS A 90 -8.49 -7.89 -23.42
N GLU A 91 -7.69 -8.77 -22.83
CA GLU A 91 -8.04 -10.19 -22.67
C GLU A 91 -9.25 -10.42 -21.72
N GLY A 92 -9.68 -9.40 -20.96
CA GLY A 92 -10.79 -9.52 -20.01
C GLY A 92 -10.40 -10.30 -18.74
N PRO A 93 -11.36 -10.85 -17.99
CA PRO A 93 -11.08 -11.54 -16.72
C PRO A 93 -10.13 -12.74 -16.86
N VAL A 94 -9.25 -12.92 -15.87
CA VAL A 94 -8.26 -14.02 -15.88
C VAL A 94 -8.95 -15.34 -15.55
N LYS A 95 -8.73 -16.37 -16.38
CA LYS A 95 -9.32 -17.71 -16.18
C LYS A 95 -8.61 -18.53 -15.10
N GLU A 96 -7.28 -18.41 -15.01
CA GLU A 96 -6.46 -19.12 -14.02
C GLU A 96 -6.36 -18.29 -12.73
N LYS A 97 -6.84 -18.85 -11.61
CA LYS A 97 -6.80 -18.18 -10.31
C LYS A 97 -5.49 -18.49 -9.57
N LYS A 98 -4.73 -17.46 -9.22
CA LYS A 98 -3.53 -17.55 -8.37
C LYS A 98 -3.81 -16.93 -7.01
N SER A 99 -3.29 -17.55 -5.95
CA SER A 99 -3.39 -16.97 -4.61
C SER A 99 -2.46 -15.76 -4.48
N LEU A 100 -2.96 -14.73 -3.81
CA LEU A 100 -2.16 -13.59 -3.39
C LEU A 100 -1.98 -13.68 -1.88
N ARG A 101 -0.72 -13.81 -1.40
CA ARG A 101 -0.44 -13.59 0.02
C ARG A 101 -0.61 -12.09 0.29
N LYS A 102 -1.63 -11.75 1.08
CA LYS A 102 -1.81 -10.38 1.61
C LYS A 102 -0.82 -10.18 2.75
N VAL A 103 -0.23 -9.00 2.81
CA VAL A 103 0.69 -8.59 3.89
C VAL A 103 0.02 -7.67 4.91
N ALA A 104 -1.15 -7.13 4.56
CA ALA A 104 -1.96 -6.27 5.41
C ALA A 104 -3.46 -6.43 5.09
N GLY A 105 -4.29 -5.93 5.99
CA GLY A 105 -5.74 -5.89 5.86
C GLY A 105 -6.40 -5.15 7.02
N LEU A 106 -7.72 -5.23 7.09
CA LEU A 106 -8.51 -4.72 8.21
C LEU A 106 -8.94 -5.88 9.11
N SER A 107 -8.83 -5.68 10.43
CA SER A 107 -9.43 -6.56 11.44
C SER A 107 -10.97 -6.46 11.43
N GLU A 108 -11.63 -7.34 12.18
CA GLU A 108 -13.09 -7.30 12.37
C GLU A 108 -13.59 -5.97 12.95
N LYS A 109 -12.74 -5.26 13.70
CA LYS A 109 -13.04 -3.93 14.26
C LYS A 109 -12.77 -2.79 13.27
N GLY A 110 -12.30 -3.10 12.07
CA GLY A 110 -11.92 -2.12 11.05
C GLY A 110 -10.60 -1.40 11.36
N GLU A 111 -9.73 -2.02 12.18
CA GLU A 111 -8.38 -1.51 12.44
C GLU A 111 -7.34 -2.17 11.52
N PRO A 112 -6.37 -1.42 10.97
CA PRO A 112 -5.29 -1.97 10.17
C PRO A 112 -4.49 -3.03 10.92
N VAL A 113 -4.29 -4.17 10.28
CA VAL A 113 -3.45 -5.27 10.74
C VAL A 113 -2.44 -5.64 9.66
N VAL A 114 -1.27 -6.07 10.08
CA VAL A 114 -0.16 -6.47 9.22
C VAL A 114 0.24 -7.90 9.60
N ASP A 115 0.59 -8.71 8.60
CA ASP A 115 1.06 -10.08 8.76
C ASP A 115 2.32 -10.13 9.66
N GLU A 116 2.40 -11.10 10.57
CA GLU A 116 3.47 -11.19 11.58
C GLU A 116 4.85 -11.41 10.95
N ASP A 117 4.96 -12.18 9.86
CA ASP A 117 6.23 -12.37 9.14
C ASP A 117 6.66 -11.06 8.46
N PHE A 118 5.69 -10.30 7.94
CA PHE A 118 5.96 -8.99 7.38
C PHE A 118 6.40 -8.01 8.47
N GLN A 119 5.73 -7.98 9.61
CA GLN A 119 6.06 -7.10 10.73
C GLN A 119 7.45 -7.42 11.32
N SER A 120 7.79 -8.70 11.47
CA SER A 120 9.08 -9.12 12.02
C SER A 120 10.26 -8.88 11.07
N SER A 121 10.00 -8.79 9.76
CA SER A 121 11.04 -8.57 8.76
C SER A 121 11.24 -7.11 8.35
N ASN A 122 10.38 -6.18 8.77
CA ASN A 122 10.40 -4.79 8.30
C ASN A 122 10.48 -3.78 9.46
N CYS A 123 11.09 -2.63 9.18
CA CYS A 123 11.14 -1.51 10.12
C CYS A 123 9.80 -0.77 10.21
N ASP A 124 9.63 0.03 11.27
CA ASP A 124 8.36 0.66 11.64
C ASP A 124 7.74 1.51 10.52
N ASP A 125 8.53 2.26 9.74
CA ASP A 125 7.97 3.09 8.65
C ASP A 125 7.42 2.24 7.50
N ILE A 126 8.00 1.06 7.22
CA ILE A 126 7.46 0.16 6.18
C ILE A 126 6.15 -0.49 6.66
N ILE A 127 6.09 -0.88 7.94
CA ILE A 127 4.88 -1.41 8.56
C ILE A 127 3.78 -0.36 8.56
N GLU A 128 4.11 0.88 8.95
CA GLU A 128 3.15 1.98 8.99
C GLU A 128 2.64 2.35 7.60
N ALA A 129 3.47 2.25 6.57
CA ALA A 129 3.04 2.46 5.19
C ALA A 129 1.94 1.49 4.75
N GLU A 130 2.01 0.22 5.14
CA GLU A 130 0.92 -0.75 4.90
C GLU A 130 -0.33 -0.38 5.71
N LYS A 131 -0.19 0.11 6.94
CA LYS A 131 -1.35 0.57 7.73
C LYS A 131 -2.00 1.80 7.10
N GLU A 132 -1.23 2.73 6.55
CA GLU A 132 -1.75 3.89 5.81
C GLU A 132 -2.58 3.47 4.59
N HIS A 133 -2.13 2.43 3.86
CA HIS A 133 -2.93 1.82 2.79
C HIS A 133 -4.30 1.37 3.30
N GLU A 134 -4.33 0.57 4.37
CA GLU A 134 -5.58 0.02 4.90
C GLU A 134 -6.49 1.08 5.53
N ARG A 135 -5.94 2.09 6.21
CA ARG A 135 -6.71 3.26 6.68
C ARG A 135 -7.37 3.98 5.52
N LYS A 136 -6.68 4.10 4.39
CA LYS A 136 -7.23 4.79 3.23
C LYS A 136 -8.41 4.05 2.62
N HIS A 137 -8.43 2.72 2.63
CA HIS A 137 -9.63 1.95 2.30
C HIS A 137 -10.79 2.30 3.24
N LYS A 138 -10.55 2.33 4.56
CA LYS A 138 -11.59 2.69 5.56
C LYS A 138 -12.21 4.06 5.28
N ASP A 139 -11.38 5.08 5.05
CA ASP A 139 -11.83 6.44 4.73
C ASP A 139 -12.62 6.50 3.41
N PHE A 140 -12.23 5.68 2.43
CA PHE A 140 -12.89 5.66 1.13
C PHE A 140 -14.30 5.05 1.19
N TYR A 141 -14.51 4.04 2.02
CA TYR A 141 -15.80 3.35 2.09
C TYR A 141 -16.77 3.90 3.15
N LEU A 142 -16.31 4.71 4.11
CA LEU A 142 -17.07 5.35 5.21
C LEU A 142 -18.05 4.46 6.03
N SER A 143 -18.20 3.17 5.70
CA SER A 143 -19.06 2.18 6.35
C SER A 143 -18.71 0.75 5.92
N PHE A 144 -17.53 0.27 6.32
CA PHE A 144 -17.14 -1.14 6.23
C PHE A 144 -17.91 -1.98 7.29
N PRO A 145 -18.43 -3.18 6.99
CA PRO A 145 -17.80 -4.21 6.14
C PRO A 145 -18.63 -4.72 4.94
N GLN A 146 -19.79 -4.15 4.63
CA GLN A 146 -20.75 -4.76 3.68
C GLN A 146 -20.33 -4.75 2.20
N VAL A 147 -19.23 -4.10 1.82
CA VAL A 147 -18.81 -4.00 0.41
C VAL A 147 -18.19 -5.30 -0.11
N PHE A 148 -17.70 -6.18 0.77
CA PHE A 148 -17.07 -7.44 0.38
C PHE A 148 -18.02 -8.64 0.30
N ASP A 149 -19.18 -8.57 0.96
CA ASP A 149 -20.13 -9.70 1.06
C ASP A 149 -21.38 -9.56 0.16
N VAL A 150 -21.48 -8.48 -0.62
CA VAL A 150 -22.61 -8.21 -1.51
C VAL A 150 -22.21 -8.46 -2.96
N LEU A 151 -23.16 -8.97 -3.75
CA LEU A 151 -23.00 -9.16 -5.19
C LEU A 151 -22.53 -7.85 -5.85
N MET A 152 -21.35 -7.88 -6.43
CA MET A 152 -20.65 -6.67 -6.87
C MET A 152 -21.30 -6.07 -8.12
N THR A 153 -22.06 -5.00 -7.95
CA THR A 153 -22.51 -4.17 -9.07
C THR A 153 -21.31 -3.51 -9.76
N SER A 154 -21.45 -3.12 -11.04
CA SER A 154 -20.42 -2.39 -11.78
C SER A 154 -19.97 -1.11 -11.05
N ARG A 155 -20.89 -0.42 -10.36
CA ARG A 155 -20.57 0.73 -9.51
C ARG A 155 -19.64 0.35 -8.35
N LEU A 156 -19.92 -0.74 -7.65
CA LEU A 156 -19.08 -1.19 -6.53
C LEU A 156 -17.70 -1.61 -7.00
N GLN A 157 -17.56 -2.19 -8.19
CA GLN A 157 -16.26 -2.59 -8.75
C GLN A 157 -15.40 -1.38 -9.09
N ARG A 158 -16.01 -0.33 -9.64
CA ARG A 158 -15.35 0.95 -9.90
C ARG A 158 -14.86 1.58 -8.61
N LEU A 159 -15.74 1.67 -7.60
CA LEU A 159 -15.38 2.15 -6.27
C LEU A 159 -14.24 1.32 -5.66
N ARG A 160 -14.26 0.01 -5.89
CA ARG A 160 -13.22 -0.89 -5.43
C ARG A 160 -11.86 -0.65 -6.04
N ALA A 161 -11.79 -0.57 -7.36
CA ALA A 161 -10.55 -0.28 -8.04
C ALA A 161 -10.06 1.15 -7.73
N GLU A 162 -10.97 2.12 -7.58
CA GLU A 162 -10.61 3.48 -7.17
C GLU A 162 -10.02 3.50 -5.75
N SER A 163 -10.59 2.75 -4.81
CA SER A 163 -10.08 2.68 -3.44
C SER A 163 -8.65 2.16 -3.39
N GLU A 164 -8.30 1.19 -4.23
CA GLU A 164 -6.92 0.69 -4.38
C GLU A 164 -5.96 1.74 -4.93
N VAL A 165 -6.37 2.48 -5.97
CA VAL A 165 -5.56 3.58 -6.51
C VAL A 165 -5.24 4.59 -5.41
N GLU A 166 -6.24 4.98 -4.62
CA GLU A 166 -6.06 5.96 -3.55
C GLU A 166 -5.23 5.43 -2.39
N SER A 167 -5.40 4.16 -2.03
CA SER A 167 -4.69 3.54 -0.92
C SER A 167 -3.22 3.33 -1.24
N TYR A 168 -2.89 2.87 -2.46
CA TYR A 168 -1.51 2.81 -2.91
C TYR A 168 -0.88 4.18 -3.08
N ARG A 169 -1.63 5.20 -3.50
CA ARG A 169 -1.11 6.58 -3.53
C ARG A 169 -0.75 7.07 -2.13
N ALA A 170 -1.62 6.86 -1.15
CA ALA A 170 -1.33 7.24 0.25
C ALA A 170 -0.09 6.53 0.78
N GLN A 171 0.02 5.21 0.56
CA GLN A 171 1.19 4.42 0.90
C GLN A 171 2.46 4.95 0.22
N LYS A 172 2.39 5.24 -1.08
CA LYS A 172 3.50 5.79 -1.87
C LYS A 172 3.97 7.13 -1.29
N THR A 173 3.06 8.07 -1.11
CA THR A 173 3.37 9.40 -0.55
C THR A 173 4.00 9.31 0.84
N PHE A 174 3.51 8.41 1.69
CA PHE A 174 4.11 8.16 3.00
C PHE A 174 5.55 7.66 2.87
N LEU A 175 5.79 6.63 2.05
CA LEU A 175 7.12 6.07 1.84
C LEU A 175 8.09 7.05 1.18
N GLU A 176 7.63 7.89 0.25
CA GLU A 176 8.45 8.95 -0.37
C GLU A 176 9.00 9.92 0.68
N LYS A 177 8.13 10.36 1.60
CA LYS A 177 8.51 11.25 2.69
C LYS A 177 9.53 10.58 3.61
N LYS A 178 9.25 9.36 4.06
CA LYS A 178 10.12 8.61 4.96
C LYS A 178 11.47 8.27 4.33
N TYR A 179 11.48 7.92 3.05
CA TYR A 179 12.71 7.66 2.30
C TYR A 179 13.59 8.91 2.21
N ALA A 180 13.00 10.07 1.95
CA ALA A 180 13.74 11.32 1.85
C ALA A 180 14.27 11.79 3.22
N ASP A 181 13.46 11.67 4.28
CA ASP A 181 13.87 11.95 5.66
C ASP A 181 15.03 11.04 6.10
N LEU A 182 14.94 9.74 5.77
CA LEU A 182 15.99 8.78 6.08
C LEU A 182 17.26 9.07 5.29
N LYS A 183 17.16 9.40 4.00
CA LYS A 183 18.31 9.84 3.19
C LYS A 183 19.05 11.00 3.85
N LEU A 184 18.32 12.03 4.30
CA LEU A 184 18.90 13.18 4.98
C LEU A 184 19.62 12.81 6.28
N LYS A 185 19.10 11.85 7.05
CA LYS A 185 19.73 11.34 8.28
C LYS A 185 20.99 10.52 8.01
N CYS A 186 21.04 9.86 6.85
CA CYS A 186 22.12 8.96 6.46
C CYS A 186 23.25 9.64 5.69
N LEU A 187 23.08 10.91 5.32
CA LEU A 187 24.17 11.69 4.78
C LEU A 187 25.30 11.77 5.83
N PRO A 188 26.57 11.56 5.44
CA PRO A 188 27.68 11.95 6.28
C PRO A 188 27.52 13.45 6.58
N LYS A 189 27.84 13.86 7.82
CA LYS A 189 27.67 15.24 8.31
C LYS A 189 28.48 16.30 7.54
N GLU A 190 29.12 15.95 6.42
CA GLU A 190 30.19 16.71 5.79
C GLU A 190 29.84 17.36 4.44
N ASP A 191 28.66 17.10 3.84
CA ASP A 191 28.26 17.81 2.60
C ASP A 191 26.94 18.62 2.76
N PRO A 192 27.05 19.93 3.10
CA PRO A 192 25.92 20.84 3.21
C PRO A 192 25.14 21.02 1.91
N SER A 193 25.78 20.87 0.75
CA SER A 193 25.17 21.11 -0.56
C SER A 193 24.15 20.02 -0.91
N ILE A 194 24.50 18.76 -0.65
CA ILE A 194 23.61 17.60 -0.85
C ILE A 194 22.42 17.65 0.12
N LYS A 195 22.68 18.06 1.37
CA LYS A 195 21.60 18.22 2.37
C LYS A 195 20.57 19.26 1.92
N GLN A 196 21.02 20.42 1.43
CA GLN A 196 20.13 21.49 1.01
C GLN A 196 19.34 21.12 -0.26
N GLN A 197 19.98 20.40 -1.21
CA GLN A 197 19.30 19.87 -2.39
C GLN A 197 18.18 18.89 -2.00
N LEU A 198 18.46 17.93 -1.13
CA LEU A 198 17.45 16.95 -0.68
C LEU A 198 16.29 17.59 0.09
N GLN A 199 16.56 18.60 0.92
CA GLN A 199 15.50 19.36 1.60
C GLN A 199 14.61 20.11 0.59
N ASN A 200 15.19 20.70 -0.45
CA ASN A 200 14.45 21.35 -1.51
C ASN A 200 13.59 20.36 -2.31
N ASP A 201 14.12 19.16 -2.60
CA ASP A 201 13.39 18.09 -3.28
C ASP A 201 12.18 17.61 -2.48
N VAL A 202 12.33 17.45 -1.16
CA VAL A 202 11.22 17.12 -0.24
C VAL A 202 10.14 18.19 -0.29
N ALA A 203 10.52 19.46 -0.13
CA ALA A 203 9.58 20.58 -0.15
C ALA A 203 8.87 20.71 -1.51
N GLN A 204 9.58 20.47 -2.61
CA GLN A 204 8.99 20.47 -3.95
C GLN A 204 7.98 19.34 -4.14
N ARG A 205 8.26 18.14 -3.62
CA ARG A 205 7.33 17.01 -3.68
C ARG A 205 6.08 17.22 -2.85
N GLU A 206 6.20 17.75 -1.64
CA GLU A 206 5.02 18.09 -0.83
C GLU A 206 4.12 19.11 -1.56
N ARG A 207 4.73 20.09 -2.27
CA ARG A 207 3.97 21.02 -3.12
C ARG A 207 3.26 20.33 -4.29
N LEU A 208 3.92 19.39 -4.98
CA LEU A 208 3.32 18.64 -6.09
C LEU A 208 2.15 17.76 -5.62
N ASN A 209 2.34 17.02 -4.52
CA ASN A 209 1.29 16.17 -3.94
C ASN A 209 0.08 17.01 -3.48
N GLN A 210 0.31 18.20 -2.93
CA GLN A 210 -0.78 19.14 -2.61
C GLN A 210 -1.48 19.68 -3.86
N ALA A 211 -0.73 19.97 -4.94
CA ALA A 211 -1.30 20.43 -6.20
C ALA A 211 -2.17 19.34 -6.86
N GLU A 212 -1.72 18.09 -6.90
CA GLU A 212 -2.51 16.95 -7.39
C GLU A 212 -3.80 16.78 -6.59
N ASN A 213 -3.73 16.84 -5.25
CA ASN A 213 -4.90 16.78 -4.39
C ASN A 213 -5.89 17.94 -4.65
N ARG A 214 -5.39 19.15 -4.91
CA ARG A 214 -6.24 20.30 -5.27
C ARG A 214 -6.92 20.13 -6.62
N ILE A 215 -6.20 19.68 -7.65
CA ILE A 215 -6.78 19.39 -8.98
C ILE A 215 -7.91 18.38 -8.84
N ARG A 216 -7.74 17.36 -8.00
CA ARG A 216 -8.78 16.36 -7.75
C ARG A 216 -10.04 16.93 -7.08
N MET A 217 -9.90 17.78 -6.07
CA MET A 217 -11.06 18.43 -5.44
C MET A 217 -11.81 19.36 -6.41
N LEU A 218 -11.10 19.95 -7.37
CA LEU A 218 -11.69 20.84 -8.37
C LEU A 218 -12.23 20.10 -9.61
N GLY A 219 -11.73 18.90 -9.91
CA GLY A 219 -12.15 18.05 -11.04
C GLY A 219 -13.43 17.23 -10.80
N GLY A 220 -13.97 17.24 -9.57
CA GLY A 220 -15.29 16.70 -9.24
C GLY A 220 -16.45 17.68 -9.47
N GLY A 221 -16.17 18.85 -10.05
CA GLY A 221 -17.20 19.80 -10.46
C GLY A 221 -18.08 19.21 -11.56
N PRO A 222 -19.41 19.27 -11.44
CA PRO A 222 -20.33 18.64 -12.39
C PRO A 222 -20.13 19.26 -13.77
N THR A 223 -19.55 18.50 -14.70
CA THR A 223 -19.76 18.77 -16.12
C THR A 223 -21.17 18.34 -16.45
N GLY A 224 -22.13 19.17 -16.06
CA GLY A 224 -23.48 19.14 -16.60
C GLY A 224 -23.41 19.53 -18.07
N LYS A 225 -23.73 18.56 -18.93
CA LYS A 225 -24.51 18.76 -20.15
C LYS A 225 -25.43 17.57 -20.31
#